data_AF-A0A1Q8ZRE0-F1
#
_entry.id   AF-A0A1Q8ZRE0-F1
#
_cell.length_a   1.000
_cell.length_b   1.000
_cell.length_c   1.000
_cell.angle_alpha   90.00
_cell.angle_beta   90.00
_cell.angle_gamma   90.00
#
_symmetry.space_group_name_H-M   'P 1'
#
loop_
_entity.id
_entity.type
_entity.pdbx_description
1 polymer ?
#
loop_
_entity_poly.entity_id
_entity_poly.type
_entity_poly.pdbx_seq_one_letter_code
_entity_poly.pdbx_strand_id
1 'polypeptide(L)'
;MKPKTVTSESELEERQKAFCDEVLFRAAKIMTEDSGAPMPLVLDRILTFAAAHVCKIEGSPNTAKAFRVIAGKIEAGIFHSITGESENMGVRH
;
A
#
# COMPACT_ATOMS: atom_id res chain seq x y z
N MET A 1 12.81 -9.77 29.63
CA MET A 1 12.65 -8.90 28.44
C MET A 1 13.38 -7.60 28.71
N LYS A 2 14.40 -7.25 27.93
CA LYS A 2 14.97 -5.90 28.00
C LYS A 2 13.96 -4.94 27.36
N PRO A 3 13.62 -3.80 27.99
CA PRO A 3 12.70 -2.85 27.40
C PRO A 3 13.33 -2.29 26.11
N LYS A 4 12.63 -2.44 24.98
CA LYS A 4 13.01 -1.75 23.75
C LYS A 4 12.79 -0.26 24.02
N THR A 5 13.86 0.52 23.93
CA THR A 5 13.81 1.98 23.95
C THR A 5 12.94 2.41 22.79
N VAL A 6 11.69 2.79 23.07
CA VAL A 6 10.87 3.54 22.12
C VAL A 6 11.51 4.91 22.07
N THR A 7 12.30 5.17 21.03
CA THR A 7 12.93 6.47 20.81
C THR A 7 11.91 7.38 20.14
N SER A 8 11.93 8.68 20.45
CA SER A 8 11.03 9.69 19.86
C SER A 8 11.05 9.71 18.32
N GLU A 9 12.08 9.14 17.71
CA GLU A 9 12.25 8.96 16.28
C GLU A 9 11.30 7.91 15.69
N SER A 10 11.09 6.76 16.34
CA SER A 10 10.15 5.75 15.84
C SER A 10 8.70 6.23 15.93
N GLU A 11 8.36 6.96 16.99
CA GLU A 11 7.03 7.58 17.13
C GLU A 11 6.79 8.66 16.07
N LEU A 12 7.83 9.39 15.68
CA LEU A 12 7.75 10.38 14.61
C LEU A 12 7.51 9.73 13.25
N GLU A 13 8.23 8.65 12.93
CA GLU A 13 8.03 7.90 11.69
C GLU A 13 6.61 7.31 11.59
N GLU A 14 6.09 6.76 12.69
CA GLU A 14 4.72 6.24 12.74
C GLU A 14 3.68 7.33 12.52
N ARG A 15 3.87 8.52 13.12
CA ARG A 15 2.99 9.68 12.88
C ARG A 15 3.04 10.14 11.42
N GLN A 16 4.22 10.13 10.80
CA GLN A 16 4.36 10.49 9.38
C GLN A 16 3.64 9.49 8.48
N LYS A 17 3.75 8.19 8.74
CA LYS A 17 3.01 7.15 8.02
C LYS A 17 1.50 7.35 8.15
N ALA A 18 1.01 7.49 9.38
CA ALA A 18 -0.41 7.71 9.65
C ALA A 18 -0.96 8.97 8.96
N PHE A 19 -0.19 10.05 8.93
CA PHE A 19 -0.57 11.27 8.21
C PHE A 19 -0.66 11.04 6.69
N CYS A 20 0.32 10.35 6.09
CA CYS A 20 0.28 9.99 4.68
C CYS A 20 -0.94 9.12 4.34
N ASP A 21 -1.25 8.13 5.19
CA ASP A 21 -2.41 7.25 5.01
C ASP A 21 -3.73 8.04 5.05
N GLU A 22 -3.87 8.97 6.01
CA GLU A 22 -5.04 9.85 6.11
C GLU A 22 -5.18 10.75 4.87
N VAL A 23 -4.09 11.30 4.35
CA VAL A 23 -4.11 12.12 3.14
C VAL A 23 -4.53 11.30 1.92
N LEU A 24 -4.00 10.07 1.77
CA LEU A 24 -4.39 9.17 0.68
C LEU A 24 -5.87 8.76 0.79
N PHE A 25 -6.36 8.48 1.99
CA PHE A 25 -7.76 8.17 2.23
C PHE A 25 -8.67 9.34 1.83
N ARG A 26 -8.32 10.57 2.24
CA ARG A 26 -9.06 11.78 1.84
C ARG A 26 -9.02 12.02 0.34
N ALA A 27 -7.86 11.83 -0.30
CA ALA A 27 -7.75 11.98 -1.75
C ALA A 27 -8.66 10.99 -2.49
N ALA A 28 -8.67 9.72 -2.06
CA ALA A 28 -9.57 8.72 -2.60
C ALA A 28 -11.03 9.12 -2.42
N LYS A 29 -11.41 9.56 -1.20
CA LYS A 29 -12.75 10.02 -0.88
C LYS A 29 -13.22 11.17 -1.76
N ILE A 30 -12.40 12.20 -1.95
CA ILE A 30 -12.71 13.35 -2.82
C ILE A 30 -12.93 12.88 -4.26
N MET A 31 -12.05 12.01 -4.77
CA MET A 31 -12.21 11.49 -6.12
C MET A 31 -13.49 10.66 -6.28
N THR A 32 -13.87 9.86 -5.29
CA THR A 32 -15.10 9.05 -5.38
C THR A 32 -16.38 9.83 -5.12
N GLU A 33 -16.46 10.57 -4.02
CA GLU A 33 -17.69 11.19 -3.54
C GLU A 33 -17.96 12.53 -4.24
N ASP A 34 -16.94 13.38 -4.41
CA ASP A 34 -17.14 14.72 -4.96
C ASP A 34 -17.14 14.70 -6.50
N SER A 35 -16.33 13.84 -7.13
CA SER A 35 -16.25 13.74 -8.59
C SER A 35 -17.03 12.58 -9.20
N GLY A 36 -17.52 11.64 -8.39
CA GLY A 36 -18.24 10.45 -8.85
C GLY A 36 -17.37 9.41 -9.55
N ALA A 37 -16.04 9.49 -9.43
CA ALA A 37 -15.15 8.55 -10.11
C ALA A 37 -15.27 7.14 -9.50
N PRO A 38 -15.35 6.08 -10.34
CA PRO A 38 -15.40 4.73 -9.83
C PRO A 38 -14.08 4.35 -9.14
N MET A 39 -14.15 3.63 -8.02
CA MET A 39 -12.98 3.25 -7.23
C MET A 39 -11.83 2.60 -8.05
N PRO A 40 -12.10 1.70 -9.03
CA PRO A 40 -11.03 1.18 -9.88
C PRO A 40 -10.21 2.25 -10.62
N LEU A 41 -10.87 3.33 -11.09
CA LEU A 41 -10.19 4.45 -11.75
C LEU A 41 -9.34 5.24 -10.74
N VAL A 42 -9.87 5.48 -9.54
CA VAL A 42 -9.16 6.19 -8.47
C VAL A 42 -7.87 5.45 -8.09
N LEU A 43 -7.96 4.14 -7.88
CA LEU A 43 -6.82 3.30 -7.53
C LEU A 43 -5.76 3.28 -8.65
N ASP A 44 -6.19 3.16 -9.90
CA ASP A 44 -5.30 3.22 -11.07
C ASP A 44 -4.55 4.55 -11.16
N ARG A 45 -5.24 5.68 -10.93
CA ARG A 45 -4.60 7.01 -10.94
C ARG A 45 -3.61 7.20 -9.78
N ILE A 46 -3.94 6.76 -8.57
CA ILE A 46 -3.03 6.82 -7.41
C ILE A 46 -1.79 5.97 -7.67
N LEU A 47 -1.96 4.72 -8.13
CA LEU A 47 -0.85 3.82 -8.40
C LEU A 47 0.05 4.36 -9.51
N THR A 48 -0.54 4.88 -10.60
CA THR A 48 0.21 5.48 -11.71
C THR A 48 1.02 6.69 -11.26
N PHE A 49 0.42 7.57 -10.46
CA PHE A 49 1.11 8.73 -9.89
C PHE A 49 2.29 8.31 -9.02
N ALA A 50 2.08 7.37 -8.08
CA ALA A 50 3.13 6.84 -7.23
C ALA A 50 4.26 6.22 -8.06
N ALA A 51 3.93 5.38 -9.05
CA ALA A 51 4.91 4.75 -9.93
C ALA A 51 5.78 5.77 -10.68
N ALA A 52 5.16 6.84 -11.21
CA ALA A 52 5.88 7.92 -11.90
C ALA A 52 6.87 8.63 -10.97
N HIS A 53 6.47 8.91 -9.73
CA HIS A 53 7.35 9.52 -8.73
C HIS A 53 8.51 8.61 -8.34
N VAL A 54 8.26 7.31 -8.13
CA VAL A 54 9.34 6.35 -7.85
C VAL A 54 10.29 6.25 -9.04
N CYS A 55 9.78 6.22 -10.28
CA CYS A 55 10.62 6.24 -11.48
C CYS A 55 11.50 7.48 -11.59
N LYS A 56 10.98 8.65 -11.18
CA LYS A 56 11.74 9.90 -11.16
C LYS A 56 12.88 9.89 -10.15
N ILE A 57 12.69 9.23 -9.01
CA ILE A 57 13.68 9.18 -7.91
C ILE A 57 14.71 8.06 -8.13
N GLU A 58 14.23 6.85 -8.42
CA GLU A 58 15.03 5.61 -8.41
C GLU A 58 15.39 5.11 -9.82
N GLY A 59 14.77 5.68 -10.85
CA GLY A 59 14.84 5.18 -12.23
C GLY A 59 13.88 4.01 -12.49
N SER A 60 13.51 3.84 -13.76
CA SER A 60 12.57 2.80 -14.19
C SER A 60 13.02 1.36 -13.87
N PRO A 61 14.30 0.97 -14.02
CA PRO A 61 14.74 -0.40 -13.72
C PRO A 61 14.55 -0.79 -12.25
N ASN A 62 14.90 0.10 -11.33
CA ASN A 62 14.76 -0.13 -9.89
C ASN A 62 13.29 -0.11 -9.46
N THR A 63 12.49 0.79 -10.03
CA THR A 63 11.04 0.83 -9.80
C THR A 63 10.39 -0.49 -10.21
N ALA A 64 10.69 -0.99 -11.41
CA ALA A 64 10.18 -2.27 -11.89
C ALA A 64 10.61 -3.44 -10.99
N LYS A 65 11.86 -3.44 -10.50
CA LYS A 65 12.34 -4.44 -9.53
C LYS A 65 11.54 -4.39 -8.23
N ALA A 66 11.31 -3.20 -7.66
CA ALA A 66 10.53 -3.03 -6.45
C ALA A 66 9.08 -3.52 -6.62
N PHE A 67 8.45 -3.21 -7.76
CA PHE A 67 7.08 -3.66 -8.03
C PHE A 67 6.98 -5.18 -8.19
N ARG A 68 7.98 -5.84 -8.78
CA ARG A 68 8.02 -7.31 -8.81
C ARG A 68 8.13 -7.92 -7.41
N VAL A 69 8.85 -7.29 -6.50
CA VAL A 69 8.90 -7.74 -5.09
C VAL A 69 7.53 -7.62 -4.43
N ILE A 70 6.80 -6.52 -4.70
CA ILE A 70 5.43 -6.35 -4.19
C ILE A 70 4.52 -7.42 -4.79
N ALA A 71 4.59 -7.67 -6.10
CA ALA A 71 3.82 -8.73 -6.76
C ALA A 71 4.07 -10.10 -6.11
N GLY A 72 5.33 -10.47 -5.86
CA GLY A 72 5.66 -11.71 -5.17
C GLY A 72 5.10 -11.80 -3.73
N LYS A 73 5.00 -10.67 -3.01
CA LYS A 73 4.34 -10.65 -1.68
C LYS A 73 2.82 -10.83 -1.77
N ILE A 74 2.20 -10.27 -2.80
CA ILE A 74 0.76 -10.44 -3.07
C ILE A 74 0.48 -11.91 -3.37
N GLU A 75 1.25 -12.52 -4.27
CA GLU A 75 1.17 -13.95 -4.60
C GLU A 75 1.45 -14.85 -3.39
N ALA A 76 2.34 -14.43 -2.48
CA ALA A 76 2.60 -15.11 -1.22
C ALA A 76 1.50 -14.90 -0.16
N GLY A 77 0.46 -14.12 -0.47
CA GLY A 77 -0.74 -14.01 0.35
C GLY A 77 -0.73 -12.91 1.41
N ILE A 78 0.08 -11.85 1.24
CA ILE A 78 0.11 -10.72 2.17
C ILE A 78 -1.27 -10.06 2.39
N PHE A 79 -2.21 -10.25 1.44
CA PHE A 79 -3.56 -9.73 1.50
C PHE A 79 -4.66 -10.81 1.54
N HIS A 80 -4.33 -12.09 1.75
CA HIS A 80 -5.34 -13.17 1.78
C HIS A 80 -6.42 -12.95 2.85
N SER A 81 -6.08 -12.31 3.97
CA SER A 81 -7.04 -11.95 5.01
C SER A 81 -8.03 -10.86 4.58
N ILE A 82 -7.70 -10.09 3.55
CA ILE A 82 -8.56 -9.05 2.96
C ILE A 82 -9.39 -9.63 1.82
N THR A 83 -8.80 -10.51 1.00
CA THR A 83 -9.47 -11.12 -0.17
C THR A 83 -10.34 -12.32 0.21
N GLY A 84 -10.12 -12.94 1.37
CA GLY A 84 -10.80 -14.17 1.80
C GLY A 84 -10.17 -15.45 1.23
N GLU A 85 -9.05 -15.35 0.50
CA GLU A 85 -8.40 -16.49 -0.16
C GLU A 85 -7.75 -17.48 0.82
N SER A 86 -7.54 -17.09 2.09
CA SER A 86 -6.98 -17.96 3.13
C SER A 86 -7.92 -19.06 3.63
N GLU A 87 -9.25 -18.89 3.52
CA GLU A 87 -10.22 -19.85 4.07
C GLU A 87 -10.39 -21.11 3.19
N ASN A 88 -9.94 -21.07 1.94
CA ASN A 88 -10.12 -22.16 0.97
C ASN A 88 -8.98 -23.20 0.93
N MET A 89 -7.92 -23.06 1.73
CA MET A 89 -6.84 -24.07 1.81
C MET A 89 -7.00 -25.10 2.94
N GLY A 90 -8.15 -25.11 3.64
CA GLY A 90 -8.39 -25.97 4.82
C GLY A 90 -9.33 -27.16 4.61
N VAL A 91 -9.96 -27.33 3.43
CA VAL A 91 -10.89 -28.44 3.19
C VAL A 91 -10.61 -29.07 1.82
N ARG A 92 -9.56 -29.89 1.74
CA ARG A 92 -9.50 -30.98 0.77
C ARG A 92 -9.06 -32.24 1.54
N HIS A 93 -9.96 -33.22 1.49
CA HIS A 93 -9.95 -34.52 2.16
C HIS A 93 -8.64 -35.29 2.04
#